data_AF-A0A498I2B1-F1
#
_entry.id   AF-A0A498I2B1-F1
#
_cell.length_a   1.000
_cell.length_b   1.000
_cell.length_c   1.000
_cell.angle_alpha   90.00
_cell.angle_beta   90.00
_cell.angle_gamma   90.00
#
_symmetry.space_group_name_H-M   'P 1'
#
loop_
_entity.id
_entity.type
_entity.pdbx_description
1 polymer ?
#
loop_
_entity_poly.entity_id
_entity_poly.type
_entity_poly.pdbx_seq_one_letter_code
_entity_poly.pdbx_strand_id
1 'polypeptide(L)'
;MAEKVVAEKYHQLEPATGHSGGDHEASATTQSEELKRQKRIKMYKYIGIFIVFQIVVMSVFGMTVMKVKSPKIRLGNIYVLSLNSVPAAPSFDMSFVTQIRVRNLNWGTFKFDAGMATFMYQGVPVGQVAIPNSKVRMRSTKKIDVVVSVNSAALPSNSALGSELSNGLLMLSSQAKLSGKVKLMMIMKKNKSAEMSCSMDINMAEKTNQAYPLAPANGYRRSDAESLQSADELKRKKRTKLAIYIGIFIVFQILVITALSLTVMKVKTPKVRLGNINVQNFNSAPATPSFDTKFTTQIKVKNTNFGPYKYDAAIVTFLYQGATVGQVSIPKSKAGMLSTKKIDVEVSLSSSALSGTNLGSELNSGVLTLNSAAKLTGKVELMLIMKKKKSSTMDCTMAFDLSSKTLKTPKTMADQESQIWPLAPSRLHRRSDEENPTFKAIRRERSNKCFVYVFAGIVLQSIVILVFALVVLRVKSPGFNLSSVQIKTLKSTSSPAASFNATLSTEMAIKNKNFGQYKFEGSSASLWYGEFKVGEAKFAKGSVKARGTRKVNLSIEVRSNRLPKDVQIGGLGSEINSGYLNISSYAKISGRVHLMNIMKKRKTIDMNCTMVLVLKNKTVKDLVCK
;
A
#
# COMPACT_ATOMS: atom_id res chain seq x y z
N MET A 1 -78.16 24.21 -4.36
CA MET A 1 -78.77 25.50 -4.76
C MET A 1 -77.63 26.41 -5.21
N ALA A 2 -77.78 27.05 -6.37
CA ALA A 2 -76.80 27.82 -7.17
C ALA A 2 -75.76 26.95 -7.94
N GLU A 3 -75.87 26.72 -9.27
CA GLU A 3 -75.73 27.63 -10.45
C GLU A 3 -74.26 27.89 -10.83
N LYS A 4 -73.81 27.99 -12.08
CA LYS A 4 -74.31 27.71 -13.46
C LYS A 4 -73.10 27.86 -14.41
N VAL A 5 -73.07 27.03 -15.46
CA VAL A 5 -72.82 27.32 -16.89
C VAL A 5 -71.66 28.26 -17.32
N VAL A 6 -70.60 27.63 -17.86
CA VAL A 6 -69.98 27.71 -19.21
C VAL A 6 -70.06 29.00 -20.09
N ALA A 7 -68.89 29.32 -20.72
CA ALA A 7 -68.60 30.08 -21.97
C ALA A 7 -68.89 31.60 -21.97
N GLU A 8 -68.28 32.51 -22.75
CA GLU A 8 -67.27 32.60 -23.81
C GLU A 8 -66.87 34.10 -23.88
N LYS A 9 -65.58 34.46 -24.03
CA LYS A 9 -64.95 35.20 -25.16
C LYS A 9 -65.35 36.68 -25.46
N TYR A 10 -64.28 37.49 -25.55
CA TYR A 10 -64.02 38.71 -26.36
C TYR A 10 -64.23 40.15 -25.83
N HIS A 11 -63.12 40.93 -25.94
CA HIS A 11 -62.89 42.36 -26.31
C HIS A 11 -63.70 43.48 -25.61
N GLN A 12 -63.23 44.72 -25.37
CA GLN A 12 -62.02 45.53 -25.64
C GLN A 12 -62.09 46.84 -24.78
N LEU A 13 -60.92 47.46 -24.53
CA LEU A 13 -60.59 48.89 -24.24
C LEU A 13 -61.37 49.68 -23.17
N GLU A 14 -60.75 50.00 -22.01
CA GLU A 14 -59.92 51.20 -21.63
C GLU A 14 -60.77 52.32 -20.95
N PRO A 15 -60.22 53.29 -20.18
CA PRO A 15 -58.85 53.48 -19.67
C PRO A 15 -58.74 53.94 -18.18
N ALA A 16 -57.49 54.20 -17.75
CA ALA A 16 -57.06 55.31 -16.87
C ALA A 16 -56.34 54.99 -15.52
N THR A 17 -55.04 55.33 -15.56
CA THR A 17 -54.18 55.99 -14.55
C THR A 17 -53.79 55.32 -13.23
N GLY A 18 -52.47 55.18 -13.02
CA GLY A 18 -51.87 55.28 -11.68
C GLY A 18 -50.64 54.41 -11.38
N HIS A 19 -49.45 54.87 -11.78
CA HIS A 19 -48.17 54.86 -11.06
C HIS A 19 -47.73 53.62 -10.22
N SER A 20 -46.65 52.94 -10.65
CA SER A 20 -45.32 52.97 -9.98
C SER A 20 -44.44 51.82 -10.48
N GLY A 21 -43.34 52.17 -11.15
CA GLY A 21 -42.24 51.26 -11.45
C GLY A 21 -41.25 51.26 -10.29
N GLY A 22 -41.07 50.11 -9.62
CA GLY A 22 -40.09 49.94 -8.55
C GLY A 22 -39.77 48.49 -8.17
N ASP A 23 -40.59 47.52 -8.58
CA ASP A 23 -40.55 46.18 -7.98
C ASP A 23 -39.54 45.21 -8.64
N HIS A 24 -39.01 45.54 -9.81
CA HIS A 24 -38.09 44.64 -10.52
C HIS A 24 -36.62 44.76 -10.09
N GLU A 25 -36.19 45.88 -9.50
CA GLU A 25 -34.77 46.11 -9.18
C GLU A 25 -34.39 45.78 -7.71
N ALA A 26 -35.36 45.88 -6.77
CA ALA A 26 -35.17 45.51 -5.37
C ALA A 26 -35.15 43.99 -5.11
N SER A 27 -35.83 43.20 -5.94
CA SER A 27 -35.91 41.73 -5.79
C SER A 27 -34.65 41.01 -6.29
N ALA A 28 -33.96 41.59 -7.29
CA ALA A 28 -32.71 41.03 -7.83
C ALA A 28 -31.50 41.25 -6.90
N THR A 29 -31.45 42.38 -6.19
CA THR A 29 -30.38 42.73 -5.26
C THR A 29 -30.42 41.88 -3.99
N THR A 30 -31.60 41.61 -3.45
CA THR A 30 -31.81 40.74 -2.28
C THR A 30 -31.48 39.27 -2.56
N GLN A 31 -31.87 38.71 -3.72
CA GLN A 31 -31.47 37.34 -4.12
C GLN A 31 -29.95 37.18 -4.32
N SER A 32 -29.27 38.22 -4.81
CA SER A 32 -27.81 38.23 -5.00
C SER A 32 -27.05 38.23 -3.65
N GLU A 33 -27.51 39.01 -2.67
CA GLU A 33 -26.96 39.06 -1.31
C GLU A 33 -27.15 37.73 -0.57
N GLU A 34 -28.32 37.10 -0.67
CA GLU A 34 -28.58 35.78 -0.07
C GLU A 34 -27.72 34.67 -0.71
N LEU A 35 -27.52 34.71 -2.03
CA LEU A 35 -26.62 33.79 -2.72
C LEU A 35 -25.16 33.97 -2.24
N LYS A 36 -24.70 35.20 -2.04
CA LYS A 36 -23.38 35.52 -1.47
C LYS A 36 -23.27 35.03 -0.03
N ARG A 37 -24.32 35.17 0.79
CA ARG A 37 -24.36 34.67 2.18
C ARG A 37 -24.33 33.14 2.23
N GLN A 38 -25.06 32.45 1.36
CA GLN A 38 -25.00 31.00 1.24
C GLN A 38 -23.64 30.49 0.77
N LYS A 39 -22.98 31.20 -0.17
CA LYS A 39 -21.60 30.89 -0.59
C LYS A 39 -20.61 31.05 0.56
N ARG A 40 -20.73 32.10 1.38
CA ARG A 40 -19.92 32.33 2.59
C ARG A 40 -20.14 31.24 3.66
N ILE A 41 -21.39 30.84 3.90
CA ILE A 41 -21.70 29.76 4.85
C ILE A 41 -21.16 28.41 4.35
N LYS A 42 -21.28 28.11 3.05
CA LYS A 42 -20.68 26.92 2.44
C LYS A 42 -19.15 26.95 2.59
N MET A 43 -18.52 28.10 2.34
CA MET A 43 -17.08 28.29 2.53
C MET A 43 -16.64 28.06 3.98
N TYR A 44 -17.34 28.62 4.98
CA TYR A 44 -17.01 28.40 6.40
C TYR A 44 -17.20 26.94 6.83
N LYS A 45 -18.19 26.23 6.28
CA LYS A 45 -18.33 24.78 6.50
C LYS A 45 -17.13 24.01 5.94
N TYR A 46 -16.65 24.35 4.75
CA TYR A 46 -15.44 23.74 4.19
C TYR A 46 -14.18 24.07 4.99
N ILE A 47 -14.05 25.30 5.50
CA ILE A 47 -12.94 25.71 6.37
C ILE A 47 -12.98 24.91 7.69
N GLY A 48 -14.14 24.76 8.31
CA GLY A 48 -14.32 23.95 9.52
C GLY A 48 -13.96 22.48 9.29
N ILE A 49 -14.43 21.88 8.19
CA ILE A 49 -14.07 20.49 7.82
C ILE A 49 -12.56 20.35 7.59
N PHE A 50 -11.94 21.33 6.95
CA PHE A 50 -10.49 21.33 6.72
C PHE A 50 -9.70 21.41 8.04
N ILE A 51 -10.12 22.25 8.99
CA ILE A 51 -9.49 22.33 10.33
C ILE A 51 -9.65 21.01 11.10
N VAL A 52 -10.82 20.38 11.07
CA VAL A 52 -11.02 19.09 11.74
C VAL A 52 -10.15 18.00 11.10
N PHE A 53 -10.09 17.96 9.77
CA PHE A 53 -9.19 17.06 9.04
C PHE A 53 -7.71 17.30 9.40
N GLN A 54 -7.32 18.58 9.53
CA GLN A 54 -5.98 18.99 9.98
C GLN A 54 -5.63 18.41 11.36
N ILE A 55 -6.55 18.53 12.31
CA ILE A 55 -6.39 18.03 13.69
C ILE A 55 -6.26 16.51 13.67
N VAL A 56 -7.07 15.80 12.88
CA VAL A 56 -7.00 14.34 12.77
C VAL A 56 -5.67 13.89 12.16
N VAL A 57 -5.21 14.52 11.07
CA VAL A 57 -3.93 14.18 10.43
C VAL A 57 -2.76 14.46 11.36
N MET A 58 -2.75 15.61 12.04
CA MET A 58 -1.70 15.95 13.02
C MET A 58 -1.71 14.99 14.22
N SER A 59 -2.88 14.56 14.67
CA SER A 59 -3.01 13.57 15.74
C SER A 59 -2.48 12.20 15.31
N VAL A 60 -2.85 11.73 14.11
CA VAL A 60 -2.35 10.46 13.56
C VAL A 60 -0.85 10.50 13.31
N PHE A 61 -0.33 11.59 12.74
CA PHE A 61 1.11 11.78 12.54
C PHE A 61 1.87 11.84 13.87
N GLY A 62 1.30 12.52 14.88
CA GLY A 62 1.80 12.55 16.24
C GLY A 62 1.90 11.16 16.87
N MET A 63 0.83 10.37 16.77
CA MET A 63 0.78 9.02 17.33
C MET A 63 1.67 8.01 16.59
N THR A 64 1.81 8.14 15.27
CA THR A 64 2.50 7.14 14.45
C THR A 64 3.98 7.44 14.24
N VAL A 65 4.33 8.68 13.90
CA VAL A 65 5.70 9.07 13.51
C VAL A 65 6.44 9.73 14.66
N MET A 66 5.77 10.58 15.45
CA MET A 66 6.41 11.33 16.55
C MET A 66 6.50 10.58 17.87
N LYS A 67 6.12 9.29 17.92
CA LYS A 67 6.24 8.48 19.13
C LYS A 67 7.71 8.38 19.56
N VAL A 68 8.03 9.00 20.69
CA VAL A 68 9.37 9.00 21.28
C VAL A 68 9.72 7.58 21.76
N LYS A 69 10.69 6.97 21.09
CA LYS A 69 11.24 5.65 21.40
C LYS A 69 12.42 5.79 22.37
N SER A 70 12.63 4.78 23.21
CA SER A 70 13.86 4.69 24.00
C SER A 70 15.06 4.49 23.07
N PRO A 71 16.16 5.23 23.25
CA PRO A 71 17.42 4.97 22.56
C PRO A 71 17.95 3.56 22.89
N LYS A 72 18.91 3.07 22.10
CA LYS A 72 19.51 1.75 22.32
C LYS A 72 21.00 1.90 22.59
N ILE A 73 21.51 1.21 23.60
CA ILE A 73 22.95 1.10 23.88
C ILE A 73 23.38 -0.31 23.52
N ARG A 74 24.61 -0.45 23.02
CA ARG A 74 25.27 -1.73 22.75
C ARG A 74 26.75 -1.62 23.03
N LEU A 75 27.37 -2.73 23.43
CA LEU A 75 28.81 -2.91 23.34
C LEU A 75 29.22 -3.17 21.89
N GLY A 76 30.36 -2.63 21.51
CA GLY A 76 31.00 -2.82 20.22
C GLY A 76 32.06 -3.91 20.33
N ASN A 77 33.07 -3.81 19.47
CA ASN A 77 34.21 -4.73 19.52
C ASN A 77 34.96 -4.51 20.84
N ILE A 78 35.47 -5.59 21.40
CA ILE A 78 36.31 -5.62 22.60
C ILE A 78 37.71 -6.01 22.14
N TYR A 79 38.72 -5.28 22.60
CA TYR A 79 40.12 -5.55 22.31
C TYR A 79 40.87 -5.62 23.63
N VAL A 80 41.37 -6.81 23.94
CA VAL A 80 42.08 -7.07 25.19
C VAL A 80 43.46 -6.43 25.13
N LEU A 81 43.78 -5.61 26.13
CA LEU A 81 45.10 -4.98 26.28
C LEU A 81 46.02 -5.87 27.13
N SER A 82 45.51 -6.33 28.26
CA SER A 82 46.21 -7.23 29.18
C SER A 82 45.23 -8.21 29.79
N LEU A 83 45.71 -9.42 30.04
CA LEU A 83 44.97 -10.49 30.70
C LEU A 83 45.96 -11.33 31.50
N ASN A 84 45.87 -11.24 32.82
CA ASN A 84 46.59 -12.08 33.76
C ASN A 84 45.57 -12.96 34.48
N SER A 85 45.74 -14.27 34.46
CA SER A 85 44.88 -15.20 35.18
C SER A 85 45.72 -16.25 35.91
N VAL A 86 45.31 -16.59 37.13
CA VAL A 86 45.97 -17.59 37.97
C VAL A 86 44.94 -18.66 38.34
N PRO A 87 44.93 -19.82 37.65
CA PRO A 87 43.95 -20.88 37.94
C PRO A 87 44.16 -21.53 39.31
N ALA A 88 45.42 -21.67 39.76
CA ALA A 88 45.78 -22.32 41.03
C ALA A 88 45.34 -21.53 42.28
N ALA A 89 45.22 -20.20 42.15
CA ALA A 89 44.66 -19.29 43.13
C ALA A 89 43.64 -18.42 42.39
N PRO A 90 42.37 -18.84 42.30
CA PRO A 90 41.42 -18.42 41.27
C PRO A 90 41.27 -16.89 41.24
N SER A 91 42.01 -16.27 40.32
CA SER A 91 42.06 -14.82 40.19
C SER A 91 42.32 -14.41 38.75
N PHE A 92 41.79 -13.26 38.37
CA PHE A 92 42.08 -12.62 37.10
C PHE A 92 42.19 -11.11 37.26
N ASP A 93 43.03 -10.51 36.43
CA ASP A 93 43.12 -9.07 36.19
C ASP A 93 43.20 -8.84 34.69
N MET A 94 42.25 -8.09 34.16
CA MET A 94 42.08 -7.89 32.73
C MET A 94 41.78 -6.43 32.42
N SER A 95 42.50 -5.89 31.44
CA SER A 95 42.19 -4.59 30.84
C SER A 95 41.86 -4.74 29.37
N PHE A 96 40.82 -4.05 28.89
CA PHE A 96 40.43 -4.06 27.50
C PHE A 96 39.83 -2.73 27.05
N VAL A 97 39.97 -2.42 25.77
CA VAL A 97 39.29 -1.28 25.13
C VAL A 97 38.01 -1.78 24.48
N THR A 98 36.90 -1.08 24.70
CA THR A 98 35.64 -1.36 24.02
C THR A 98 34.92 -0.10 23.56
N GLN A 99 34.07 -0.24 22.55
CA GLN A 99 33.23 0.83 22.03
C GLN A 99 31.80 0.76 22.56
N ILE A 100 31.41 1.71 23.40
CA ILE A 100 30.01 1.89 23.79
C ILE A 100 29.28 2.65 22.67
N ARG A 101 28.30 1.99 22.06
CA ARG A 101 27.50 2.52 20.94
C ARG A 101 26.12 2.96 21.42
N VAL A 102 25.90 4.26 21.51
CA VAL A 102 24.61 4.86 21.86
C VAL A 102 23.86 5.25 20.59
N ARG A 103 22.84 4.48 20.23
CA ARG A 103 22.00 4.69 19.04
C ARG A 103 20.71 5.41 19.37
N ASN A 104 20.54 6.58 18.77
CA ASN A 104 19.29 7.33 18.84
C ASN A 104 18.32 6.90 17.73
N LEU A 105 17.15 6.38 18.11
CA LEU A 105 16.11 5.95 17.17
C LEU A 105 15.12 7.05 16.79
N ASN A 106 15.18 8.18 17.49
CA ASN A 106 14.20 9.28 17.42
C ASN A 106 14.53 10.30 16.33
N TRP A 107 13.50 11.04 15.92
CA TRP A 107 13.56 12.19 15.00
C TRP A 107 13.94 13.51 15.69
N GLY A 108 14.75 13.41 16.73
CA GLY A 108 15.15 14.52 17.58
C GLY A 108 16.47 14.20 18.25
N THR A 109 17.17 15.19 18.80
CA THR A 109 18.46 14.94 19.46
C THR A 109 18.25 14.31 20.82
N PHE A 110 19.02 13.27 21.15
CA PHE A 110 19.04 12.68 22.48
C PHE A 110 20.26 13.20 23.23
N LYS A 111 20.03 13.89 24.34
CA LYS A 111 21.09 14.26 25.29
C LYS A 111 20.97 13.32 26.49
N PHE A 112 22.01 12.55 26.78
CA PHE A 112 22.05 11.69 27.95
C PHE A 112 23.06 12.23 28.96
N ASP A 113 22.73 12.01 30.22
CA ASP A 113 23.55 12.38 31.36
C ASP A 113 24.66 11.34 31.56
N ALA A 114 25.69 11.68 32.33
CA ALA A 114 26.77 10.74 32.61
C ALA A 114 26.20 9.51 33.35
N GLY A 115 26.78 8.35 33.08
CA GLY A 115 26.36 7.09 33.71
C GLY A 115 27.50 6.10 33.78
N MET A 116 27.25 4.94 34.36
CA MET A 116 28.25 3.88 34.53
C MET A 116 27.83 2.64 33.73
N ALA A 117 28.82 1.97 33.13
CA ALA A 117 28.68 0.58 32.72
C ALA A 117 29.39 -0.29 33.75
N THR A 118 28.68 -1.28 34.27
CA THR A 118 29.17 -2.24 35.26
C THR A 118 29.38 -3.58 34.59
N PHE A 119 30.54 -4.17 34.82
CA PHE A 119 30.90 -5.51 34.39
C PHE A 119 30.80 -6.44 35.58
N MET A 120 30.17 -7.60 35.38
CA MET A 120 29.85 -8.55 36.44
C MET A 120 30.24 -9.96 36.03
N TYR A 121 30.76 -10.71 36.98
CA TYR A 121 30.94 -12.14 36.90
C TYR A 121 29.93 -12.82 37.81
N GLN A 122 29.08 -13.70 37.24
CA GLN A 122 27.99 -14.38 37.97
C GLN A 122 27.12 -13.46 38.85
N GLY A 123 26.90 -12.21 38.43
CA GLY A 123 26.10 -11.21 39.16
C GLY A 123 26.88 -10.34 40.15
N VAL A 124 28.16 -10.62 40.41
CA VAL A 124 29.03 -9.81 41.29
C VAL A 124 29.80 -8.79 40.44
N PRO A 125 29.81 -7.48 40.79
CA PRO A 125 30.52 -6.46 40.02
C PRO A 125 32.03 -6.61 40.15
N VAL A 126 32.71 -6.78 39.01
CA VAL A 126 34.17 -6.98 38.90
C VAL A 126 34.89 -5.80 38.25
N GLY A 127 34.14 -4.82 37.70
CA GLY A 127 34.69 -3.56 37.21
C GLY A 127 33.61 -2.58 36.76
N GLN A 128 33.96 -1.31 36.71
CA GLN A 128 33.05 -0.24 36.29
C GLN A 128 33.76 0.77 35.40
N VAL A 129 33.04 1.33 34.43
CA VAL A 129 33.58 2.36 33.55
C VAL A 129 32.60 3.51 33.39
N ALA A 130 33.12 4.74 33.48
CA ALA A 130 32.33 5.94 33.31
C ALA A 130 32.01 6.22 31.84
N ILE A 131 30.74 6.52 31.58
CA ILE A 131 30.25 6.97 30.29
C ILE A 131 29.96 8.48 30.41
N PRO A 132 30.73 9.34 29.74
CA PRO A 132 30.54 10.78 29.86
C PRO A 132 29.21 11.21 29.24
N ASN A 133 28.65 12.31 29.75
CA ASN A 133 27.45 12.89 29.16
C ASN A 133 27.68 13.28 27.70
N SER A 134 26.67 13.10 26.85
CA SER A 134 26.83 13.41 25.43
C SER A 134 25.51 13.68 24.72
N LYS A 135 25.63 14.21 23.50
CA LYS A 135 24.50 14.49 22.61
C LYS A 135 24.60 13.65 21.35
N VAL A 136 23.61 12.79 21.15
CA VAL A 136 23.44 11.99 19.94
C VAL A 136 22.48 12.70 18.97
N ARG A 137 22.94 12.92 17.74
CA ARG A 137 22.13 13.50 16.65
C ARG A 137 20.93 12.62 16.31
N MET A 138 19.98 13.20 15.58
CA MET A 138 18.79 12.50 15.09
C MET A 138 19.18 11.25 14.30
N ARG A 139 18.52 10.11 14.57
CA ARG A 139 18.72 8.84 13.85
C ARG A 139 20.17 8.35 13.72
N SER A 140 21.06 8.83 14.59
CA SER A 140 22.50 8.60 14.54
C SER A 140 22.97 7.71 15.68
N THR A 141 24.18 7.20 15.57
CA THR A 141 24.86 6.44 16.62
C THR A 141 26.11 7.21 17.05
N LYS A 142 26.29 7.43 18.36
CA LYS A 142 27.53 7.94 18.93
C LYS A 142 28.34 6.74 19.43
N LYS A 143 29.63 6.70 19.10
CA LYS A 143 30.59 5.72 19.60
C LYS A 143 31.45 6.41 20.66
N ILE A 144 31.71 5.72 21.76
CA ILE A 144 32.57 6.16 22.86
C ILE A 144 33.53 5.02 23.13
N ASP A 145 34.81 5.22 22.84
CA ASP A 145 35.86 4.30 23.20
C ASP A 145 36.14 4.44 24.70
N VAL A 146 36.13 3.33 25.42
CA VAL A 146 36.40 3.29 26.86
C VAL A 146 37.39 2.17 27.17
N VAL A 147 38.30 2.45 28.10
CA VAL A 147 39.19 1.44 28.69
C VAL A 147 38.51 0.89 29.94
N VAL A 148 38.41 -0.42 30.02
CA VAL A 148 37.76 -1.13 31.12
C VAL A 148 38.80 -1.99 31.80
N SER A 149 38.88 -1.88 33.12
CA SER A 149 39.65 -2.79 33.97
C SER A 149 38.69 -3.60 34.83
N VAL A 150 38.85 -4.93 34.81
CA VAL A 150 38.06 -5.87 35.60
C VAL A 150 38.99 -6.80 36.38
N ASN A 151 38.68 -7.04 37.65
CA ASN A 151 39.47 -7.95 38.49
C ASN A 151 38.59 -8.80 39.41
N SER A 152 39.13 -9.92 39.86
CA SER A 152 38.46 -10.89 40.71
C SER A 152 38.50 -10.57 42.21
N ALA A 153 39.08 -9.43 42.63
CA ALA A 153 39.33 -9.17 44.06
C ALA A 153 38.04 -9.08 44.90
N ALA A 154 36.93 -8.71 44.28
CA ALA A 154 35.62 -8.61 44.92
C ALA A 154 34.79 -9.92 44.87
N LEU A 155 35.34 -11.02 44.33
CA LEU A 155 34.61 -12.28 44.20
C LEU A 155 34.66 -13.12 45.49
N PRO A 156 33.56 -13.80 45.84
CA PRO A 156 33.54 -14.69 46.99
C PRO A 156 34.34 -15.97 46.70
N SER A 157 34.90 -16.57 47.76
CA SER A 157 35.80 -17.73 47.68
C SER A 157 35.15 -19.00 47.09
N ASN A 158 33.82 -19.05 46.98
CA ASN A 158 33.03 -20.18 46.44
C ASN A 158 32.66 -20.03 44.96
N SER A 159 33.32 -19.14 44.22
CA SER A 159 33.03 -18.93 42.79
C SER A 159 33.49 -20.10 41.91
N ALA A 160 32.77 -20.38 40.81
CA ALA A 160 33.19 -21.36 39.78
C ALA A 160 34.41 -20.91 38.95
N LEU A 161 35.10 -19.86 39.40
CA LEU A 161 36.14 -19.17 38.66
C LEU A 161 37.34 -20.08 38.36
N GLY A 162 37.75 -20.93 39.32
CA GLY A 162 38.90 -21.83 39.12
C GLY A 162 38.70 -22.84 37.98
N SER A 163 37.50 -23.40 37.83
CA SER A 163 37.19 -24.34 36.75
C SER A 163 37.01 -23.63 35.40
N GLU A 164 36.39 -22.45 35.38
CA GLU A 164 36.28 -21.59 34.18
C GLU A 164 37.65 -21.14 33.66
N LEU A 165 38.56 -20.73 34.57
CA LEU A 165 39.94 -20.37 34.24
C LEU A 165 40.73 -21.56 33.70
N SER A 166 40.57 -22.74 34.29
CA SER A 166 41.24 -23.97 33.84
C SER A 166 40.77 -24.42 32.45
N ASN A 167 39.49 -24.19 32.14
CA ASN A 167 38.90 -24.47 30.83
C ASN A 167 39.20 -23.38 29.78
N GLY A 168 39.83 -22.28 30.17
CA GLY A 168 40.18 -21.17 29.27
C GLY A 168 38.99 -20.34 28.79
N LEU A 169 37.83 -20.41 29.45
CA LEU A 169 36.63 -19.65 29.08
C LEU A 169 36.14 -18.82 30.27
N LEU A 170 36.13 -17.50 30.14
CA LEU A 170 35.62 -16.58 31.17
C LEU A 170 34.33 -15.91 30.69
N MET A 171 33.21 -16.17 31.37
CA MET A 171 31.93 -15.53 31.04
C MET A 171 31.70 -14.27 31.88
N LEU A 172 31.66 -13.12 31.21
CA LEU A 172 31.32 -11.84 31.85
C LEU A 172 29.97 -11.34 31.34
N SER A 173 29.29 -10.59 32.19
CA SER A 173 28.09 -9.84 31.81
C SER A 173 28.33 -8.35 32.02
N SER A 174 27.60 -7.53 31.27
CA SER A 174 27.70 -6.07 31.37
C SER A 174 26.32 -5.44 31.37
N GLN A 175 26.12 -4.50 32.29
CA GLN A 175 24.90 -3.71 32.41
C GLN A 175 25.22 -2.22 32.41
N ALA A 176 24.39 -1.43 31.72
CA ALA A 176 24.48 0.03 31.80
C ALA A 176 23.11 0.65 31.56
N LYS A 177 22.86 1.79 32.20
CA LYS A 177 21.64 2.58 32.04
C LYS A 177 21.99 4.04 31.85
N LEU A 178 21.68 4.58 30.67
CA LEU A 178 21.85 6.01 30.39
C LEU A 178 20.48 6.68 30.32
N SER A 179 20.24 7.59 31.25
CA SER A 179 19.05 8.43 31.28
C SER A 179 19.31 9.75 30.54
N GLY A 180 18.27 10.28 29.91
CA GLY A 180 18.42 11.52 29.15
C GLY A 180 17.13 12.10 28.58
N LYS A 181 17.27 13.24 27.90
CA LYS A 181 16.18 13.99 27.28
C LYS A 181 16.24 13.87 25.75
N VAL A 182 15.16 13.36 25.16
CA VAL A 182 14.93 13.44 23.71
C VAL A 182 14.22 14.76 23.41
N LYS A 183 14.86 15.64 22.63
CA LYS A 183 14.26 16.88 22.12
C LYS A 183 13.68 16.66 20.73
N LEU A 184 12.35 16.73 20.58
CA LEU A 184 11.64 16.64 19.31
C LEU A 184 11.23 18.05 18.83
N MET A 185 11.55 18.39 17.57
CA MET A 185 11.16 19.65 16.91
C MET A 185 11.36 20.92 17.77
N MET A 186 12.46 20.99 18.55
CA MET A 186 12.79 22.08 19.49
C MET A 186 11.79 22.38 20.63
N ILE A 187 10.55 21.88 20.60
CA ILE A 187 9.48 22.24 21.54
C ILE A 187 9.28 21.15 22.61
N MET A 188 9.27 19.87 22.21
CA MET A 188 8.97 18.76 23.14
C MET A 188 10.24 18.13 23.70
N LYS A 189 10.33 18.05 25.03
CA LYS A 189 11.39 17.30 25.74
C LYS A 189 10.73 16.13 26.48
N LYS A 190 11.17 14.90 26.20
CA LYS A 190 10.72 13.71 26.93
C LYS A 190 11.91 12.96 27.51
N ASN A 191 11.78 12.57 28.77
CA ASN A 191 12.78 11.75 29.46
C ASN A 191 12.69 10.32 28.92
N LYS A 192 13.85 9.73 28.62
CA LYS A 192 14.01 8.34 28.21
C LYS A 192 15.31 7.79 28.76
N SER A 193 15.27 6.53 29.15
CA SER A 193 16.46 5.73 29.43
C SER A 193 16.77 4.81 28.25
N ALA A 194 18.04 4.50 28.10
CA ALA A 194 18.51 3.39 27.30
C ALA A 194 19.26 2.45 28.23
N GLU A 195 18.92 1.16 28.15
CA GLU A 195 19.49 0.12 28.99
C GLU A 195 20.19 -0.89 28.09
N MET A 196 21.32 -1.41 28.56
CA MET A 196 22.03 -2.53 27.96
C MET A 196 22.18 -3.64 28.99
N SER A 197 22.04 -4.87 28.50
CA SER A 197 22.44 -6.10 29.18
C SER A 197 23.09 -6.97 28.11
N CYS A 198 24.34 -7.35 28.33
CA CYS A 198 25.14 -8.15 27.39
C CYS A 198 25.84 -9.27 28.17
N SER A 199 25.95 -10.44 27.54
CA SER A 199 26.84 -11.54 27.98
C SER A 199 27.97 -11.63 26.98
N MET A 200 29.18 -11.89 27.44
CA MET A 200 30.37 -12.03 26.61
C MET A 200 31.24 -13.15 27.16
N ASP A 201 31.69 -14.01 26.26
CA ASP A 201 32.56 -15.13 26.56
C ASP A 201 33.96 -14.79 26.07
N ILE A 202 34.94 -14.84 26.98
CA ILE A 202 36.34 -14.54 26.69
C ILE A 202 37.09 -15.86 26.64
N ASN A 203 37.55 -16.23 25.44
CA ASN A 203 38.45 -17.35 25.27
C ASN A 203 39.89 -16.91 25.58
N MET A 204 40.48 -17.48 26.63
CA MET A 204 41.83 -17.16 27.10
C MET A 204 42.93 -17.90 26.33
N ALA A 205 42.57 -18.90 25.52
CA ALA A 205 43.52 -19.67 24.69
C ALA A 205 43.90 -18.93 23.39
N GLU A 206 43.10 -17.97 22.95
CA GLU A 206 43.27 -17.26 21.68
C GLU A 206 43.91 -15.88 21.91
N LYS A 207 45.24 -15.82 22.10
CA LYS A 207 45.97 -14.54 22.13
C LYS A 207 46.14 -13.97 20.72
N THR A 208 45.10 -13.33 20.18
CA THR A 208 45.24 -12.56 18.94
C THR A 208 45.80 -11.17 19.24
N ASN A 209 47.09 -10.97 18.98
CA ASN A 209 47.71 -9.65 18.94
C ASN A 209 47.20 -8.88 17.70
N GLN A 210 46.05 -8.22 17.81
CA GLN A 210 45.61 -7.24 16.82
C GLN A 210 45.98 -5.83 17.29
N ALA A 211 46.90 -5.20 16.58
CA ALA A 211 47.29 -3.81 16.81
C ALA A 211 46.07 -2.89 16.64
N TYR A 212 45.73 -2.17 17.72
CA TYR A 212 44.70 -1.14 17.71
C TYR A 212 45.23 0.09 16.96
N PRO A 213 44.61 0.55 15.85
CA PRO A 213 45.00 1.81 15.24
C PRO A 213 44.56 2.95 16.17
N LEU A 214 45.52 3.71 16.71
CA LEU A 214 45.24 4.97 17.41
C LEU A 214 44.59 5.94 16.42
N ALA A 215 43.30 6.22 16.60
CA ALA A 215 42.64 7.29 15.85
C ALA A 215 43.12 8.66 16.40
N PRO A 216 43.40 9.65 15.54
CA PRO A 216 43.98 10.91 15.95
C PRO A 216 43.04 11.70 16.87
N ALA A 217 43.63 12.35 17.87
CA ALA A 217 42.96 13.28 18.78
C ALA A 217 42.49 14.52 17.99
N ASN A 218 41.22 14.54 17.60
CA ASN A 218 40.59 15.74 17.05
C ASN A 218 40.40 16.78 18.17
N GLY A 219 41.34 17.72 18.27
CA GLY A 219 41.20 18.95 19.02
C GLY A 219 40.06 19.78 18.44
N TYR A 220 38.92 19.86 19.14
CA TYR A 220 37.90 20.85 18.85
C TYR A 220 38.40 22.22 19.30
N ARG A 221 38.96 22.98 18.36
CA ARG A 221 39.17 24.43 18.53
C ARG A 221 37.80 25.10 18.55
N ARG A 222 37.49 25.74 19.67
CA ARG A 222 36.35 26.64 19.84
C ARG A 222 36.65 27.92 19.08
N SER A 223 35.89 28.20 18.02
CA SER A 223 35.93 29.48 17.30
C SER A 223 34.63 30.22 17.57
N ASP A 224 34.65 31.08 18.59
CA ASP A 224 33.68 32.15 18.75
C ASP A 224 34.27 33.36 17.98
N ALA A 225 33.81 33.56 16.74
CA ALA A 225 34.09 34.77 15.97
C ALA A 225 32.74 35.35 15.53
N GLU A 226 32.26 36.34 16.29
CA GLU A 226 31.16 37.19 15.87
C GLU A 226 31.62 38.05 14.69
N SER A 227 31.01 37.88 13.53
CA SER A 227 31.08 38.86 12.45
C SER A 227 29.73 39.58 12.36
N LEU A 228 29.70 40.80 12.90
CA LEU A 228 28.65 41.80 12.69
C LEU A 228 28.59 42.18 11.21
N GLN A 229 27.71 41.53 10.45
CA GLN A 229 27.26 42.04 9.15
C GLN A 229 25.96 42.82 9.35
N SER A 230 25.96 44.07 8.90
CA SER A 230 24.86 45.02 9.03
C SER A 230 23.51 44.42 8.64
N ALA A 231 22.54 44.54 9.54
CA ALA A 231 21.27 43.83 9.50
C ALA A 231 20.38 44.23 8.31
N ASP A 232 20.67 45.31 7.59
CA ASP A 232 19.77 45.88 6.59
C ASP A 232 19.99 45.34 5.17
N GLU A 233 21.21 44.99 4.77
CA GLU A 233 21.47 44.29 3.48
C GLU A 233 20.93 42.85 3.48
N LEU A 234 21.05 42.15 4.62
CA LEU A 234 20.54 40.78 4.78
C LEU A 234 19.01 40.74 4.73
N LYS A 235 18.33 41.79 5.23
CA LYS A 235 16.85 41.90 5.21
C LYS A 235 16.31 42.08 3.79
N ARG A 236 16.99 42.85 2.93
CA ARG A 236 16.58 43.04 1.51
C ARG A 236 16.72 41.75 0.71
N LYS A 237 17.88 41.06 0.80
CA LYS A 237 18.11 39.77 0.14
C LYS A 237 17.16 38.65 0.62
N LYS A 238 16.73 38.68 1.89
CA LYS A 238 15.73 37.74 2.43
C LYS A 238 14.30 37.99 1.92
N ARG A 239 13.91 39.24 1.70
CA ARG A 239 12.58 39.60 1.16
C ARG A 239 12.45 39.24 -0.32
N THR A 240 13.50 39.44 -1.12
CA THR A 240 13.54 39.05 -2.53
C THR A 240 13.52 37.52 -2.70
N LYS A 241 14.29 36.78 -1.90
CA LYS A 241 14.23 35.31 -1.89
C LYS A 241 12.84 34.79 -1.49
N LEU A 242 12.20 35.41 -0.50
CA LEU A 242 10.84 35.05 -0.06
C LEU A 242 9.80 35.27 -1.17
N ALA A 243 9.86 36.39 -1.90
CA ALA A 243 8.97 36.66 -3.03
C ALA A 243 9.16 35.65 -4.18
N ILE A 244 10.41 35.28 -4.48
CA ILE A 244 10.73 34.24 -5.48
C ILE A 244 10.16 32.87 -5.04
N TYR A 245 10.29 32.50 -3.76
CA TYR A 245 9.71 31.25 -3.25
C TYR A 245 8.18 31.27 -3.25
N ILE A 246 7.53 32.41 -3.00
CA ILE A 246 6.07 32.58 -3.11
C ILE A 246 5.62 32.41 -4.57
N GLY A 247 6.36 32.99 -5.52
CA GLY A 247 6.10 32.81 -6.95
C GLY A 247 6.22 31.36 -7.39
N ILE A 248 7.31 30.68 -7.04
CA ILE A 248 7.53 29.25 -7.33
C ILE A 248 6.44 28.38 -6.66
N PHE A 249 5.99 28.75 -5.46
CA PHE A 249 4.93 28.05 -4.74
C PHE A 249 3.56 28.17 -5.44
N ILE A 250 3.19 29.35 -5.94
CA ILE A 250 1.94 29.54 -6.70
C ILE A 250 2.00 28.71 -7.99
N VAL A 251 3.13 28.73 -8.69
CA VAL A 251 3.32 27.91 -9.91
C VAL A 251 3.22 26.42 -9.60
N PHE A 252 3.82 25.93 -8.51
CA PHE A 252 3.73 24.53 -8.10
C PHE A 252 2.30 24.13 -7.69
N GLN A 253 1.58 24.99 -6.97
CA GLN A 253 0.17 24.74 -6.62
C GLN A 253 -0.72 24.72 -7.87
N ILE A 254 -0.52 25.64 -8.81
CA ILE A 254 -1.22 25.62 -10.10
C ILE A 254 -0.92 24.31 -10.84
N LEU A 255 0.34 23.84 -10.85
CA LEU A 255 0.74 22.59 -11.50
C LEU A 255 0.11 21.35 -10.84
N VAL A 256 0.06 21.28 -9.51
CA VAL A 256 -0.58 20.17 -8.79
C VAL A 256 -2.10 20.20 -8.96
N ILE A 257 -2.73 21.38 -8.87
CA ILE A 257 -4.18 21.53 -9.07
C ILE A 257 -4.56 21.20 -10.50
N THR A 258 -3.80 21.66 -11.51
CA THR A 258 -4.02 21.30 -12.92
C THR A 258 -3.77 19.81 -13.15
N ALA A 259 -2.73 19.20 -12.58
CA ALA A 259 -2.51 17.77 -12.69
C ALA A 259 -3.67 16.97 -12.04
N LEU A 260 -4.11 17.34 -10.84
CA LEU A 260 -5.24 16.67 -10.16
C LEU A 260 -6.58 16.91 -10.85
N SER A 261 -6.80 18.11 -11.41
CA SER A 261 -8.02 18.41 -12.17
C SER A 261 -8.07 17.62 -13.48
N LEU A 262 -6.94 17.52 -14.19
CA LEU A 262 -6.83 16.75 -15.43
C LEU A 262 -6.89 15.23 -15.21
N THR A 263 -6.35 14.74 -14.08
CA THR A 263 -6.27 13.28 -13.82
C THR A 263 -7.46 12.73 -13.04
N VAL A 264 -7.85 13.36 -11.92
CA VAL A 264 -8.86 12.82 -11.00
C VAL A 264 -10.22 13.47 -11.21
N MET A 265 -10.28 14.78 -11.48
CA MET A 265 -11.57 15.48 -11.65
C MET A 265 -12.17 15.36 -13.05
N LYS A 266 -11.41 14.89 -14.05
CA LYS A 266 -11.91 14.71 -15.42
C LYS A 266 -12.92 13.54 -15.49
N VAL A 267 -14.20 13.87 -15.57
CA VAL A 267 -15.28 12.88 -15.74
C VAL A 267 -15.26 12.33 -17.17
N LYS A 268 -14.82 11.09 -17.29
CA LYS A 268 -14.86 10.28 -18.51
C LYS A 268 -16.26 9.71 -18.72
N THR A 269 -16.65 9.51 -19.96
CA THR A 269 -17.90 8.82 -20.30
C THR A 269 -17.76 7.33 -19.97
N PRO A 270 -18.67 6.74 -19.18
CA PRO A 270 -18.71 5.29 -18.97
C PRO A 270 -18.84 4.55 -20.31
N LYS A 271 -18.42 3.28 -20.36
CA LYS A 271 -18.52 2.45 -21.58
C LYS A 271 -19.52 1.32 -21.37
N VAL A 272 -20.43 1.13 -22.32
CA VAL A 272 -21.40 0.02 -22.34
C VAL A 272 -21.04 -0.93 -23.48
N ARG A 273 -21.00 -2.23 -23.19
CA ARG A 273 -20.68 -3.27 -24.18
C ARG A 273 -21.48 -4.55 -23.93
N LEU A 274 -21.72 -5.32 -24.98
CA LEU A 274 -22.15 -6.71 -24.86
C LEU A 274 -20.99 -7.60 -24.43
N GLY A 275 -21.33 -8.65 -23.68
CA GLY A 275 -20.41 -9.62 -23.12
C GLY A 275 -20.34 -10.86 -23.99
N ASN A 276 -20.00 -11.99 -23.36
CA ASN A 276 -20.06 -13.26 -24.07
C ASN A 276 -21.53 -13.56 -24.37
N ILE A 277 -21.80 -13.90 -25.62
CA ILE A 277 -23.11 -14.36 -26.10
C ILE A 277 -23.08 -15.88 -26.09
N ASN A 278 -24.05 -16.50 -25.44
CA ASN A 278 -24.26 -17.93 -25.46
C ASN A 278 -25.61 -18.22 -26.13
N VAL A 279 -25.55 -18.76 -27.35
CA VAL A 279 -26.73 -19.05 -28.17
C VAL A 279 -27.40 -20.30 -27.62
N GLN A 280 -28.68 -20.19 -27.25
CA GLN A 280 -29.47 -21.32 -26.77
C GLN A 280 -30.16 -22.01 -27.93
N ASN A 281 -30.82 -21.22 -28.78
CA ASN A 281 -31.49 -21.72 -29.97
C ASN A 281 -31.30 -20.75 -31.14
N PHE A 282 -31.18 -21.33 -32.32
CA PHE A 282 -31.12 -20.63 -33.59
C PHE A 282 -31.86 -21.47 -34.64
N ASN A 283 -33.02 -20.96 -35.08
CA ASN A 283 -33.86 -21.55 -36.10
C ASN A 283 -33.90 -20.60 -37.30
N SER A 284 -33.66 -21.10 -38.51
CA SER A 284 -33.77 -20.33 -39.75
C SER A 284 -34.42 -21.15 -40.85
N ALA A 285 -35.29 -20.51 -41.64
CA ALA A 285 -35.91 -21.10 -42.83
C ALA A 285 -35.53 -20.25 -44.06
N PRO A 286 -34.57 -20.69 -44.90
CA PRO A 286 -34.18 -19.94 -46.08
C PRO A 286 -35.24 -19.94 -47.20
N ALA A 287 -36.03 -21.02 -47.32
CA ALA A 287 -37.10 -21.16 -48.31
C ALA A 287 -38.28 -20.20 -48.08
N THR A 288 -38.53 -19.83 -46.82
CA THR A 288 -39.48 -18.79 -46.40
C THR A 288 -38.72 -17.87 -45.44
N PRO A 289 -38.04 -16.82 -45.95
CA PRO A 289 -36.92 -16.15 -45.28
C PRO A 289 -37.30 -15.67 -43.89
N SER A 290 -36.97 -16.47 -42.88
CA SER A 290 -37.28 -16.19 -41.49
C SER A 290 -36.21 -16.76 -40.56
N PHE A 291 -36.07 -16.13 -39.39
CA PHE A 291 -35.23 -16.62 -38.31
C PHE A 291 -35.83 -16.29 -36.95
N ASP A 292 -35.59 -17.19 -36.00
CA ASP A 292 -35.83 -16.99 -34.58
C ASP A 292 -34.60 -17.42 -33.80
N THR A 293 -34.10 -16.55 -32.93
CA THR A 293 -32.96 -16.88 -32.08
C THR A 293 -33.18 -16.45 -30.64
N LYS A 294 -32.73 -17.31 -29.72
CA LYS A 294 -32.68 -17.04 -28.28
C LYS A 294 -31.26 -17.23 -27.80
N PHE A 295 -30.73 -16.23 -27.10
CA PHE A 295 -29.40 -16.29 -26.51
C PHE A 295 -29.33 -15.56 -25.18
N THR A 296 -28.37 -15.95 -24.35
CA THR A 296 -28.04 -15.23 -23.11
C THR A 296 -26.78 -14.41 -23.31
N THR A 297 -26.76 -13.18 -22.77
CA THR A 297 -25.58 -12.30 -22.85
C THR A 297 -25.43 -11.43 -21.61
N GLN A 298 -24.24 -10.86 -21.44
CA GLN A 298 -23.91 -9.95 -20.34
C GLN A 298 -23.77 -8.51 -20.81
N ILE A 299 -24.68 -7.64 -20.42
CA ILE A 299 -24.48 -6.20 -20.62
C ILE A 299 -23.48 -5.70 -19.57
N LYS A 300 -22.33 -5.21 -20.04
CA LYS A 300 -21.22 -4.71 -19.22
C LYS A 300 -21.21 -3.19 -19.23
N VAL A 301 -21.57 -2.58 -18.10
CA VAL A 301 -21.47 -1.13 -17.88
C VAL A 301 -20.18 -0.83 -17.11
N LYS A 302 -19.13 -0.41 -17.82
CA LYS A 302 -17.81 -0.10 -17.28
C LYS A 302 -17.73 1.39 -16.89
N ASN A 303 -17.59 1.65 -15.60
CA ASN A 303 -17.33 2.98 -15.08
C ASN A 303 -15.83 3.19 -14.82
N THR A 304 -15.21 4.10 -15.57
CA THR A 304 -13.80 4.47 -15.43
C THR A 304 -13.57 5.70 -14.56
N ASN A 305 -14.61 6.23 -13.91
CA ASN A 305 -14.52 7.44 -13.10
C ASN A 305 -14.23 7.13 -11.63
N PHE A 306 -13.61 8.11 -10.95
CA PHE A 306 -13.37 8.15 -9.51
C PHE A 306 -14.61 8.57 -8.72
N GLY A 307 -15.73 7.91 -9.01
CA GLY A 307 -17.05 8.21 -8.48
C GLY A 307 -18.07 7.22 -9.02
N PRO A 308 -19.13 6.87 -8.27
CA PRO A 308 -20.13 5.96 -8.80
C PRO A 308 -20.92 6.59 -9.95
N TYR A 309 -21.25 5.78 -10.94
CA TYR A 309 -22.13 6.14 -12.05
C TYR A 309 -23.51 5.53 -11.80
N LYS A 310 -24.50 6.38 -11.55
CA LYS A 310 -25.92 6.01 -11.42
C LYS A 310 -26.58 6.24 -12.77
N TYR A 311 -27.11 5.20 -13.39
CA TYR A 311 -27.75 5.28 -14.69
C TYR A 311 -29.22 4.91 -14.61
N ASP A 312 -30.00 5.52 -15.48
CA ASP A 312 -31.43 5.27 -15.59
C ASP A 312 -31.71 4.01 -16.40
N ALA A 313 -32.96 3.54 -16.38
CA ALA A 313 -33.35 2.39 -17.20
C ALA A 313 -33.21 2.75 -18.68
N ALA A 314 -32.77 1.79 -19.49
CA ALA A 314 -32.56 1.97 -20.93
C ALA A 314 -32.97 0.70 -21.68
N ILE A 315 -33.05 0.78 -23.01
CA ILE A 315 -33.35 -0.36 -23.88
C ILE A 315 -32.16 -0.58 -24.80
N VAL A 316 -31.81 -1.84 -25.02
CA VAL A 316 -30.94 -2.26 -26.12
C VAL A 316 -31.85 -2.75 -27.24
N THR A 317 -31.66 -2.20 -28.43
CA THR A 317 -32.41 -2.56 -29.63
C THR A 317 -31.50 -3.37 -30.54
N PHE A 318 -32.00 -4.51 -31.02
CA PHE A 318 -31.35 -5.33 -32.02
C PHE A 318 -32.02 -5.08 -33.37
N LEU A 319 -31.19 -4.88 -34.38
CA LEU A 319 -31.57 -4.40 -35.70
C LEU A 319 -31.01 -5.34 -36.78
N TYR A 320 -31.82 -5.65 -37.78
CA TYR A 320 -31.39 -6.25 -39.04
C TYR A 320 -31.59 -5.21 -40.15
N GLN A 321 -30.51 -4.79 -40.82
CA GLN A 321 -30.52 -3.73 -41.85
C GLN A 321 -31.32 -2.46 -41.45
N GLY A 322 -31.31 -2.10 -40.16
CA GLY A 322 -32.02 -0.93 -39.62
C GLY A 322 -33.44 -1.20 -39.10
N ALA A 323 -34.04 -2.36 -39.39
CA ALA A 323 -35.34 -2.76 -38.87
C ALA A 323 -35.22 -3.52 -37.53
N THR A 324 -36.12 -3.26 -36.58
CA THR A 324 -36.06 -3.85 -35.23
C THR A 324 -36.50 -5.30 -35.23
N VAL A 325 -35.64 -6.19 -34.72
CA VAL A 325 -35.90 -7.64 -34.59
C VAL A 325 -36.03 -8.09 -33.13
N GLY A 326 -35.71 -7.22 -32.18
CA GLY A 326 -35.91 -7.48 -30.75
C GLY A 326 -35.38 -6.37 -29.85
N GLN A 327 -35.86 -6.34 -28.61
CA GLN A 327 -35.46 -5.35 -27.60
C GLN A 327 -35.26 -6.01 -26.24
N VAL A 328 -34.32 -5.50 -25.45
CA VAL A 328 -34.10 -5.94 -24.07
C VAL A 328 -33.88 -4.76 -23.13
N SER A 329 -34.46 -4.84 -21.94
CA SER A 329 -34.39 -3.76 -20.95
C SER A 329 -33.14 -3.84 -20.08
N ILE A 330 -32.51 -2.69 -19.86
CA ILE A 330 -31.47 -2.47 -18.87
C ILE A 330 -32.14 -1.82 -17.66
N PRO A 331 -32.20 -2.48 -16.50
CA PRO A 331 -32.80 -1.90 -15.31
C PRO A 331 -31.94 -0.75 -14.75
N LYS A 332 -32.62 0.22 -14.12
CA LYS A 332 -31.96 1.32 -13.41
C LYS A 332 -31.02 0.77 -12.34
N SER A 333 -29.75 1.18 -12.36
CA SER A 333 -28.78 0.68 -11.40
C SER A 333 -27.57 1.61 -11.23
N LYS A 334 -26.56 1.13 -10.49
CA LYS A 334 -25.34 1.87 -10.14
C LYS A 334 -24.11 1.03 -10.44
N ALA A 335 -23.22 1.55 -11.27
CA ALA A 335 -21.86 1.07 -11.40
C ALA A 335 -20.96 1.78 -10.36
N GLY A 336 -20.25 1.01 -9.54
CA GLY A 336 -19.33 1.54 -8.53
C GLY A 336 -18.14 2.28 -9.14
N MET A 337 -17.35 2.95 -8.30
CA MET A 337 -16.12 3.64 -8.70
C MET A 337 -15.11 2.67 -9.33
N LEU A 338 -14.53 3.04 -10.48
CA LEU A 338 -13.53 2.24 -11.22
C LEU A 338 -13.92 0.76 -11.38
N SER A 339 -15.21 0.49 -11.64
CA SER A 339 -15.76 -0.86 -11.64
C SER A 339 -16.64 -1.12 -12.86
N THR A 340 -16.92 -2.39 -13.14
CA THR A 340 -17.85 -2.82 -14.19
C THR A 340 -19.05 -3.50 -13.56
N LYS A 341 -20.25 -3.01 -13.84
CA LYS A 341 -21.51 -3.70 -13.52
C LYS A 341 -21.84 -4.64 -14.68
N LYS A 342 -22.16 -5.89 -14.35
CA LYS A 342 -22.63 -6.90 -15.28
C LYS A 342 -24.12 -7.15 -15.03
N ILE A 343 -24.88 -7.31 -16.11
CA ILE A 343 -26.30 -7.62 -16.08
C ILE A 343 -26.48 -8.78 -17.06
N ASP A 344 -26.83 -9.95 -16.54
CA ASP A 344 -27.18 -11.11 -17.35
C ASP A 344 -28.59 -10.90 -17.90
N VAL A 345 -28.75 -11.00 -19.22
CA VAL A 345 -30.02 -10.84 -19.91
C VAL A 345 -30.22 -11.95 -20.92
N GLU A 346 -31.46 -12.37 -21.06
CA GLU A 346 -31.91 -13.24 -22.13
C GLU A 346 -32.48 -12.37 -23.25
N VAL A 347 -32.12 -12.67 -24.49
CA VAL A 347 -32.53 -11.94 -25.68
C VAL A 347 -33.23 -12.92 -26.61
N SER A 348 -34.44 -12.55 -27.04
CA SER A 348 -35.20 -13.26 -28.07
C SER A 348 -35.35 -12.32 -29.27
N LEU A 349 -34.93 -12.77 -30.45
CA LEU A 349 -35.03 -12.04 -31.71
C LEU A 349 -35.88 -12.82 -32.71
N SER A 350 -36.73 -12.13 -33.45
CA SER A 350 -37.60 -12.72 -34.48
C SER A 350 -37.63 -11.87 -35.75
N SER A 351 -37.72 -12.54 -36.90
CA SER A 351 -37.85 -11.87 -38.21
C SER A 351 -39.29 -11.53 -38.59
N SER A 352 -40.28 -11.82 -37.73
CA SER A 352 -41.71 -11.65 -38.01
C SER A 352 -42.12 -10.21 -38.38
N ALA A 353 -41.34 -9.22 -37.95
CA ALA A 353 -41.57 -7.80 -38.24
C ALA A 353 -40.74 -7.28 -39.44
N LEU A 354 -39.99 -8.15 -40.14
CA LEU A 354 -39.14 -7.77 -41.27
C LEU A 354 -39.87 -7.93 -42.60
N SER A 355 -39.82 -6.90 -43.44
CA SER A 355 -40.35 -6.89 -44.81
C SER A 355 -39.21 -6.66 -45.79
N GLY A 356 -38.34 -7.66 -46.02
CA GLY A 356 -37.10 -7.47 -46.79
C GLY A 356 -36.67 -8.67 -47.64
N THR A 357 -36.26 -8.39 -48.87
CA THR A 357 -35.84 -9.35 -49.91
C THR A 357 -34.45 -9.97 -49.68
N ASN A 358 -33.58 -9.29 -48.92
CA ASN A 358 -32.18 -9.71 -48.75
C ASN A 358 -31.95 -10.79 -47.67
N LEU A 359 -32.92 -11.02 -46.78
CA LEU A 359 -32.79 -11.98 -45.68
C LEU A 359 -32.59 -13.42 -46.19
N GLY A 360 -33.28 -13.82 -47.25
CA GLY A 360 -33.10 -15.14 -47.86
C GLY A 360 -31.68 -15.36 -48.37
N SER A 361 -31.06 -14.34 -48.98
CA SER A 361 -29.69 -14.43 -49.49
C SER A 361 -28.64 -14.55 -48.38
N GLU A 362 -28.78 -13.82 -47.26
CA GLU A 362 -27.89 -13.96 -46.10
C GLU A 362 -28.08 -15.32 -45.40
N LEU A 363 -29.31 -15.81 -45.29
CA LEU A 363 -29.60 -17.13 -44.74
C LEU A 363 -28.99 -18.26 -45.60
N ASN A 364 -29.02 -18.12 -46.93
CA ASN A 364 -28.36 -19.05 -47.86
C ASN A 364 -26.82 -18.94 -47.81
N SER A 365 -26.28 -17.77 -47.50
CA SER A 365 -24.82 -17.56 -47.36
C SER A 365 -24.23 -18.17 -46.08
N GLY A 366 -25.07 -18.64 -45.15
CA GLY A 366 -24.61 -19.28 -43.92
C GLY A 366 -24.21 -18.31 -42.81
N VAL A 367 -24.34 -16.98 -43.00
CA VAL A 367 -24.00 -15.96 -41.99
C VAL A 367 -25.09 -14.90 -41.88
N LEU A 368 -25.67 -14.72 -40.68
CA LEU A 368 -26.65 -13.66 -40.38
C LEU A 368 -25.98 -12.50 -39.63
N THR A 369 -26.06 -11.28 -40.17
CA THR A 369 -25.47 -10.09 -39.52
C THR A 369 -26.55 -9.25 -38.84
N LEU A 370 -26.34 -8.94 -37.57
CA LEU A 370 -27.23 -8.09 -36.77
C LEU A 370 -26.44 -6.93 -36.16
N ASN A 371 -27.13 -5.81 -35.95
CA ASN A 371 -26.60 -4.66 -35.22
C ASN A 371 -27.32 -4.53 -33.87
N SER A 372 -26.62 -4.06 -32.86
CA SER A 372 -27.20 -3.76 -31.56
C SER A 372 -26.87 -2.33 -31.16
N ALA A 373 -27.89 -1.54 -30.85
CA ALA A 373 -27.76 -0.14 -30.47
C ALA A 373 -28.36 0.09 -29.07
N ALA A 374 -27.68 0.88 -28.24
CA ALA A 374 -28.23 1.32 -26.96
C ALA A 374 -27.67 2.68 -26.53
N LYS A 375 -28.48 3.45 -25.79
CA LYS A 375 -28.07 4.71 -25.18
C LYS A 375 -28.39 4.69 -23.69
N LEU A 376 -27.35 4.72 -22.87
CA LEU A 376 -27.44 4.69 -21.41
C LEU A 376 -27.08 6.04 -20.82
N THR A 377 -28.07 6.73 -20.25
CA THR A 377 -27.89 8.04 -19.59
C THR A 377 -27.76 7.90 -18.08
N GLY A 378 -27.02 8.82 -17.46
CA GLY A 378 -26.82 8.77 -16.02
C GLY A 378 -25.99 9.93 -15.46
N LYS A 379 -25.71 9.85 -14.16
CA LYS A 379 -24.94 10.84 -13.38
C LYS A 379 -23.72 10.17 -12.74
N VAL A 380 -22.54 10.74 -12.94
CA VAL A 380 -21.32 10.41 -12.21
C VAL A 380 -21.21 11.33 -11.00
N GLU A 381 -21.06 10.76 -9.81
CA GLU A 381 -20.86 11.51 -8.56
C GLU A 381 -19.35 11.67 -8.27
N LEU A 382 -18.81 12.86 -8.47
CA LEU A 382 -17.43 13.24 -8.14
C LEU A 382 -17.32 13.67 -6.67
N MET A 383 -16.42 13.03 -5.93
CA MET A 383 -16.11 13.37 -4.52
C MET A 383 -17.36 13.58 -3.64
N LEU A 384 -18.44 12.84 -3.90
CA LEU A 384 -19.74 12.91 -3.19
C LEU A 384 -20.46 14.27 -3.21
N ILE A 385 -19.90 15.31 -3.84
CA ILE A 385 -20.43 16.68 -3.82
C ILE A 385 -20.95 17.10 -5.20
N MET A 386 -20.26 16.74 -6.28
CA MET A 386 -20.62 17.18 -7.63
C MET A 386 -21.20 16.04 -8.47
N LYS A 387 -22.30 16.30 -9.17
CA LYS A 387 -22.93 15.33 -10.09
C LYS A 387 -22.81 15.84 -11.52
N LYS A 388 -22.19 15.05 -12.41
CA LYS A 388 -22.10 15.36 -13.85
C LYS A 388 -22.89 14.35 -14.65
N LYS A 389 -23.76 14.83 -15.53
CA LYS A 389 -24.52 13.98 -16.46
C LYS A 389 -23.57 13.45 -17.55
N LYS A 390 -23.72 12.18 -17.89
CA LYS A 390 -23.01 11.51 -18.99
C LYS A 390 -23.97 10.54 -19.68
N SER A 391 -23.70 10.26 -20.95
CA SER A 391 -24.43 9.27 -21.73
C SER A 391 -23.40 8.40 -22.44
N SER A 392 -23.53 7.08 -22.28
CA SER A 392 -22.77 6.10 -23.06
C SER A 392 -23.66 5.59 -24.17
N THR A 393 -23.13 5.51 -25.38
CA THR A 393 -23.74 4.76 -26.48
C THR A 393 -23.05 3.40 -26.61
N MET A 394 -23.76 2.46 -27.20
CA MET A 394 -23.27 1.16 -27.63
C MET A 394 -23.76 0.97 -29.05
N ASP A 395 -22.86 0.62 -29.94
CA ASP A 395 -23.14 0.20 -31.31
C ASP A 395 -22.22 -1.00 -31.58
N CYS A 396 -22.80 -2.15 -31.90
CA CYS A 396 -22.05 -3.38 -32.12
C CYS A 396 -22.69 -4.16 -33.26
N THR A 397 -21.87 -4.63 -34.20
CA THR A 397 -22.24 -5.57 -35.24
C THR A 397 -21.86 -6.98 -34.81
N MET A 398 -22.78 -7.93 -34.97
CA MET A 398 -22.62 -9.33 -34.59
C MET A 398 -22.99 -10.23 -35.76
N ALA A 399 -22.13 -11.19 -36.08
CA ALA A 399 -22.34 -12.15 -37.15
C ALA A 399 -22.58 -13.55 -36.56
N PHE A 400 -23.69 -14.18 -36.91
CA PHE A 400 -24.03 -15.54 -36.53
C PHE A 400 -23.71 -16.48 -37.66
N ASP A 401 -22.93 -17.52 -37.37
CA ASP A 401 -22.76 -18.64 -38.28
C ASP A 401 -23.94 -19.59 -38.11
N LEU A 402 -24.67 -19.80 -39.21
CA LEU A 402 -25.87 -20.62 -39.26
C LEU A 402 -25.53 -22.12 -39.19
N SER A 403 -24.35 -22.51 -39.68
CA SER A 403 -23.90 -23.90 -39.72
C SER A 403 -23.44 -24.40 -38.35
N SER A 404 -22.65 -23.58 -37.64
CA SER A 404 -22.14 -23.93 -36.31
C SER A 404 -23.06 -23.47 -35.18
N LYS A 405 -24.11 -22.70 -35.48
CA LYS A 405 -25.00 -22.04 -34.50
C LYS A 405 -24.22 -21.21 -33.46
N THR A 406 -23.06 -20.68 -33.86
CA THR A 406 -22.18 -19.89 -32.98
C THR A 406 -21.93 -18.50 -33.54
N LEU A 407 -21.49 -17.59 -32.67
CA LEU A 407 -21.06 -16.26 -33.09
C LEU A 407 -19.72 -16.32 -33.84
N LYS A 408 -19.69 -15.91 -35.12
CA LYS A 408 -18.45 -15.59 -35.84
C LYS A 408 -18.00 -14.21 -35.36
N THR A 409 -16.94 -14.15 -34.56
CA THR A 409 -16.47 -12.89 -33.97
C THR A 409 -15.98 -11.91 -35.05
N PRO A 410 -16.45 -10.66 -35.09
CA PRO A 410 -15.63 -9.56 -35.56
C PRO A 410 -14.76 -9.06 -34.39
N LYS A 411 -13.45 -8.96 -34.64
CA LYS A 411 -12.53 -8.23 -33.77
C LYS A 411 -12.97 -6.75 -33.72
N THR A 412 -13.16 -6.27 -32.49
CA THR A 412 -13.08 -4.87 -32.03
C THR A 412 -13.00 -3.75 -33.08
N MET A 413 -13.99 -2.86 -33.11
CA MET A 413 -13.76 -1.48 -33.52
C MET A 413 -13.14 -0.66 -32.38
N ALA A 414 -12.05 0.01 -32.72
CA ALA A 414 -11.31 0.95 -31.92
C ALA A 414 -12.09 2.27 -31.76
N ASP A 415 -11.98 2.91 -30.60
CA ASP A 415 -12.37 4.31 -30.43
C ASP A 415 -11.35 5.16 -31.22
N GLN A 416 -11.78 5.80 -32.31
CA GLN A 416 -11.01 6.82 -33.02
C GLN A 416 -11.28 8.16 -32.33
N GLU A 417 -10.34 8.60 -31.48
CA GLU A 417 -10.35 9.95 -30.90
C GLU A 417 -9.56 10.87 -31.85
N SER A 418 -10.28 11.69 -32.61
CA SER A 418 -9.73 12.71 -33.50
C SER A 418 -8.89 13.73 -32.73
N GLN A 419 -7.59 13.76 -33.01
CA GLN A 419 -6.67 14.84 -32.67
C GLN A 419 -6.82 15.94 -33.73
N ILE A 420 -7.05 17.19 -33.29
CA ILE A 420 -6.77 18.38 -34.10
C ILE A 420 -5.84 19.26 -33.26
N TRP A 421 -4.63 19.47 -33.76
CA TRP A 421 -3.73 20.57 -33.44
C TRP A 421 -3.56 21.43 -34.70
N PRO A 422 -3.40 22.75 -34.58
CA PRO A 422 -2.61 23.51 -35.52
C PRO A 422 -1.33 24.08 -34.87
N LEU A 423 -0.25 24.09 -35.66
CA LEU A 423 1.06 24.73 -35.43
C LEU A 423 0.98 26.22 -35.86
N ALA A 424 1.38 27.17 -35.00
CA ALA A 424 2.59 28.06 -35.10
C ALA A 424 2.39 29.38 -35.91
N PRO A 425 3.23 30.45 -35.83
CA PRO A 425 4.18 30.93 -34.79
C PRO A 425 4.21 32.47 -34.50
N SER A 426 5.00 32.85 -33.46
CA SER A 426 5.83 34.07 -33.19
C SER A 426 5.41 35.50 -33.61
N ARG A 427 5.51 36.45 -32.65
CA ARG A 427 6.23 37.75 -32.83
C ARG A 427 6.90 38.26 -31.55
N LEU A 428 8.15 38.71 -31.74
CA LEU A 428 8.99 39.53 -30.86
C LEU A 428 8.35 40.91 -30.60
N HIS A 429 8.52 41.45 -29.39
CA HIS A 429 9.00 42.82 -29.24
C HIS A 429 9.76 43.02 -27.92
N ARG A 430 11.00 43.48 -28.11
CA ARG A 430 11.96 44.02 -27.17
C ARG A 430 11.67 45.51 -26.99
N ARG A 431 11.63 46.03 -25.76
CA ARG A 431 12.07 47.41 -25.45
C ARG A 431 12.37 47.59 -23.96
N SER A 432 13.60 48.04 -23.72
CA SER A 432 14.11 48.62 -22.47
C SER A 432 13.47 49.99 -22.29
N ASP A 433 13.20 50.41 -21.05
CA ASP A 433 13.94 51.52 -20.41
C ASP A 433 13.50 51.70 -18.95
N GLU A 434 14.44 52.23 -18.20
CA GLU A 434 14.60 52.27 -16.76
C GLU A 434 14.31 53.69 -16.26
N GLU A 435 13.47 53.84 -15.24
CA GLU A 435 13.60 54.93 -14.25
C GLU A 435 12.70 54.67 -13.03
N ASN A 436 13.21 55.06 -11.86
CA ASN A 436 12.67 54.87 -10.51
C ASN A 436 13.04 56.14 -9.73
N PRO A 437 12.49 56.43 -8.54
CA PRO A 437 11.10 56.44 -8.05
C PRO A 437 10.69 57.83 -7.53
N THR A 438 9.40 58.02 -7.20
CA THR A 438 9.03 58.95 -6.12
C THR A 438 8.02 58.35 -5.15
N PHE A 439 8.31 58.58 -3.89
CA PHE A 439 7.68 58.08 -2.67
C PHE A 439 6.21 58.48 -2.55
N LYS A 440 5.34 57.54 -2.17
CA LYS A 440 4.24 57.84 -1.23
C LYS A 440 4.10 56.70 -0.22
N ALA A 441 4.40 57.05 1.02
CA ALA A 441 4.32 56.19 2.18
C ALA A 441 2.87 55.77 2.44
N ILE A 442 2.62 54.46 2.52
CA ILE A 442 1.41 53.93 3.14
C ILE A 442 1.84 53.00 4.29
N ARG A 443 1.71 53.59 5.48
CA ARG A 443 1.13 53.01 6.70
C ARG A 443 1.62 51.62 7.11
N ARG A 444 2.50 51.67 8.12
CA ARG A 444 2.75 50.67 9.18
C ARG A 444 1.62 49.65 9.34
N GLU A 445 1.86 48.42 8.89
CA GLU A 445 1.07 47.26 9.29
C GLU A 445 1.97 46.23 9.99
N ARG A 446 1.53 45.78 11.18
CA ARG A 446 2.24 44.80 12.02
C ARG A 446 2.51 43.53 11.22
N SER A 447 3.79 43.29 10.92
CA SER A 447 4.29 42.05 10.31
C SER A 447 3.81 40.83 11.09
N ASN A 448 2.75 40.19 10.61
CA ASN A 448 2.22 38.97 11.18
C ASN A 448 3.10 37.80 10.71
N LYS A 449 4.15 37.51 11.48
CA LYS A 449 5.06 36.36 11.30
C LYS A 449 4.29 35.01 11.27
N CYS A 450 3.00 34.99 11.64
CA CYS A 450 2.10 33.84 11.62
C CYS A 450 1.89 33.22 10.22
N PHE A 451 1.71 34.02 9.15
CA PHE A 451 1.36 33.47 7.84
C PHE A 451 2.46 32.61 7.22
N VAL A 452 3.73 32.99 7.38
CA VAL A 452 4.87 32.21 6.87
C VAL A 452 4.98 30.85 7.56
N TYR A 453 4.72 30.77 8.87
CA TYR A 453 4.70 29.50 9.60
C TYR A 453 3.47 28.64 9.26
N VAL A 454 2.31 29.27 9.01
CA VAL A 454 1.09 28.58 8.58
C VAL A 454 1.29 27.95 7.19
N PHE A 455 1.87 28.70 6.23
CA PHE A 455 2.16 28.18 4.89
C PHE A 455 3.25 27.11 4.89
N ALA A 456 4.33 27.29 5.66
CA ALA A 456 5.35 26.26 5.84
C ALA A 456 4.76 24.97 6.46
N GLY A 457 3.82 25.11 7.39
CA GLY A 457 3.08 24.00 7.98
C GLY A 457 2.24 23.21 6.96
N ILE A 458 1.51 23.91 6.07
CA ILE A 458 0.68 23.27 5.02
C ILE A 458 1.55 22.49 4.03
N VAL A 459 2.72 23.03 3.64
CA VAL A 459 3.66 22.34 2.74
C VAL A 459 4.22 21.08 3.40
N LEU A 460 4.71 21.21 4.64
CA LEU A 460 5.24 20.06 5.39
C LEU A 460 4.17 18.98 5.55
N GLN A 461 2.94 19.37 5.83
CA GLN A 461 1.84 18.43 5.99
C GLN A 461 1.41 17.79 4.67
N SER A 462 1.40 18.52 3.54
CA SER A 462 1.11 17.96 2.22
C SER A 462 2.14 16.89 1.84
N ILE A 463 3.42 17.14 2.13
CA ILE A 463 4.50 16.16 1.96
C ILE A 463 4.27 14.95 2.87
N VAL A 464 3.90 15.16 4.13
CA VAL A 464 3.59 14.08 5.08
C VAL A 464 2.40 13.24 4.62
N ILE A 465 1.33 13.86 4.12
CA ILE A 465 0.14 13.17 3.60
C ILE A 465 0.50 12.36 2.37
N LEU A 466 1.30 12.93 1.45
CA LEU A 466 1.77 12.22 0.26
C LEU A 466 2.64 11.01 0.64
N VAL A 467 3.60 11.18 1.53
CA VAL A 467 4.46 10.10 2.02
C VAL A 467 3.62 9.04 2.75
N PHE A 468 2.68 9.46 3.60
CA PHE A 468 1.78 8.55 4.29
C PHE A 468 0.91 7.76 3.30
N ALA A 469 0.35 8.42 2.28
CA ALA A 469 -0.41 7.78 1.22
C ALA A 469 0.45 6.76 0.46
N LEU A 470 1.67 7.11 0.06
CA LEU A 470 2.58 6.20 -0.64
C LEU A 470 3.01 5.01 0.24
N VAL A 471 3.17 5.19 1.54
CA VAL A 471 3.57 4.12 2.47
C VAL A 471 2.39 3.21 2.83
N VAL A 472 1.21 3.79 3.11
CA VAL A 472 0.04 3.05 3.58
C VAL A 472 -0.76 2.45 2.44
N LEU A 473 -0.96 3.19 1.33
CA LEU A 473 -1.77 2.73 0.19
C LEU A 473 -1.05 1.72 -0.70
N ARG A 474 0.29 1.64 -0.64
CA ARG A 474 1.05 0.67 -1.43
C ARG A 474 0.92 -0.73 -0.86
N VAL A 475 0.08 -1.53 -1.51
CA VAL A 475 -0.16 -2.94 -1.16
C VAL A 475 1.03 -3.82 -1.56
N LYS A 476 1.74 -4.33 -0.57
CA LYS A 476 2.84 -5.30 -0.66
C LYS A 476 2.30 -6.73 -0.62
N SER A 477 3.00 -7.66 -1.25
CA SER A 477 2.69 -9.10 -1.10
C SER A 477 2.95 -9.53 0.35
N PRO A 478 2.03 -10.30 0.98
CA PRO A 478 2.29 -10.89 2.29
C PRO A 478 3.53 -11.78 2.27
N GLY A 479 4.16 -12.02 3.42
CA GLY A 479 5.18 -13.05 3.57
C GLY A 479 4.51 -14.39 3.90
N PHE A 480 5.06 -15.47 3.37
CA PHE A 480 4.64 -16.82 3.66
C PHE A 480 5.89 -17.65 3.91
N ASN A 481 6.01 -18.17 5.12
CA ASN A 481 7.22 -18.87 5.57
C ASN A 481 6.81 -20.20 6.19
N LEU A 482 7.59 -21.25 5.90
CA LEU A 482 7.57 -22.49 6.65
C LEU A 482 8.50 -22.33 7.86
N SER A 483 7.97 -22.52 9.07
CA SER A 483 8.71 -22.29 10.32
C SER A 483 9.35 -23.57 10.83
N SER A 484 8.65 -24.70 10.73
CA SER A 484 9.15 -26.01 11.13
C SER A 484 8.39 -27.13 10.42
N VAL A 485 9.06 -28.28 10.28
CA VAL A 485 8.50 -29.55 9.80
C VAL A 485 8.92 -30.63 10.78
N GLN A 486 7.96 -31.39 11.30
CA GLN A 486 8.18 -32.49 12.23
C GLN A 486 7.54 -33.75 11.67
N ILE A 487 8.21 -34.89 11.83
CA ILE A 487 7.68 -36.20 11.47
C ILE A 487 6.93 -36.75 12.70
N LYS A 488 5.61 -36.94 12.58
CA LYS A 488 4.79 -37.55 13.64
C LYS A 488 4.82 -39.08 13.58
N THR A 489 4.62 -39.61 12.38
CA THR A 489 4.66 -41.05 12.11
C THR A 489 5.44 -41.27 10.84
N LEU A 490 6.20 -42.37 10.81
CA LEU A 490 6.94 -42.80 9.64
C LEU A 490 7.05 -44.32 9.69
N LYS A 491 6.55 -44.98 8.64
CA LYS A 491 6.70 -46.40 8.37
C LYS A 491 7.25 -46.54 6.96
N SER A 492 8.28 -47.36 6.79
CA SER A 492 8.87 -47.65 5.50
C SER A 492 9.23 -49.12 5.40
N THR A 493 8.99 -49.72 4.24
CA THR A 493 9.35 -51.10 3.91
C THR A 493 10.17 -51.10 2.63
N SER A 494 11.25 -51.87 2.58
CA SER A 494 12.12 -51.98 1.40
C SER A 494 11.87 -53.24 0.56
N SER A 495 11.09 -54.22 1.05
CA SER A 495 10.78 -55.49 0.38
C SER A 495 9.41 -56.04 0.78
N PRO A 496 8.64 -56.71 -0.10
CA PRO A 496 8.91 -57.02 -1.52
C PRO A 496 8.62 -55.86 -2.51
N ALA A 497 7.89 -54.83 -2.08
CA ALA A 497 7.72 -53.58 -2.82
C ALA A 497 8.04 -52.40 -1.90
N ALA A 498 8.87 -51.46 -2.36
CA ALA A 498 9.29 -50.35 -1.54
C ALA A 498 8.12 -49.40 -1.28
N SER A 499 7.80 -49.16 -0.01
CA SER A 499 6.67 -48.34 0.37
C SER A 499 7.01 -47.45 1.56
N PHE A 500 6.38 -46.28 1.64
CA PHE A 500 6.47 -45.43 2.80
C PHE A 500 5.12 -44.76 3.12
N ASN A 501 4.88 -44.57 4.40
CA ASN A 501 3.72 -43.89 4.95
C ASN A 501 4.21 -42.97 6.08
N ALA A 502 4.05 -41.67 5.88
CA ALA A 502 4.52 -40.65 6.81
C ALA A 502 3.42 -39.63 7.10
N THR A 503 3.33 -39.18 8.36
CA THR A 503 2.53 -38.03 8.73
C THR A 503 3.45 -36.90 9.16
N LEU A 504 3.40 -35.78 8.43
CA LEU A 504 4.20 -34.60 8.68
C LEU A 504 3.35 -33.52 9.37
N SER A 505 3.86 -32.95 10.45
CA SER A 505 3.28 -31.80 11.14
C SER A 505 4.10 -30.57 10.82
N THR A 506 3.48 -29.57 10.18
CA THR A 506 4.16 -28.37 9.70
C THR A 506 3.57 -27.13 10.37
N GLU A 507 4.43 -26.20 10.75
CA GLU A 507 4.01 -24.88 11.22
C GLU A 507 4.34 -23.84 10.14
N MET A 508 3.32 -23.20 9.59
CA MET A 508 3.47 -22.14 8.59
C MET A 508 3.07 -20.79 9.18
N ALA A 509 3.80 -19.74 8.81
CA ALA A 509 3.59 -18.39 9.25
C ALA A 509 3.22 -17.47 8.07
N ILE A 510 2.00 -16.92 8.12
CA ILE A 510 1.50 -15.95 7.16
C ILE A 510 1.67 -14.55 7.75
N LYS A 511 2.60 -13.78 7.20
CA LYS A 511 2.94 -12.43 7.67
C LYS A 511 2.33 -11.36 6.77
N ASN A 512 1.37 -10.60 7.30
CA ASN A 512 0.80 -9.48 6.57
C ASN A 512 1.72 -8.25 6.64
N LYS A 513 2.37 -7.88 5.54
CA LYS A 513 3.23 -6.69 5.47
C LYS A 513 2.45 -5.37 5.32
N ASN A 514 1.13 -5.42 5.10
CA ASN A 514 0.28 -4.28 4.79
C ASN A 514 -0.37 -3.65 6.03
N PHE A 515 -0.82 -2.40 5.88
CA PHE A 515 -1.57 -1.66 6.90
C PHE A 515 -3.07 -1.98 6.90
N GLY A 516 -3.55 -2.76 5.93
CA GLY A 516 -4.90 -3.31 5.90
C GLY A 516 -4.93 -4.79 6.28
N GLN A 517 -6.10 -5.30 6.65
CA GLN A 517 -6.30 -6.73 6.96
C GLN A 517 -6.13 -7.58 5.69
N TYR A 518 -5.41 -8.69 5.77
CA TYR A 518 -5.29 -9.65 4.67
C TYR A 518 -6.22 -10.83 4.93
N LYS A 519 -7.23 -11.01 4.06
CA LYS A 519 -8.16 -12.14 4.10
C LYS A 519 -7.77 -13.12 3.01
N PHE A 520 -7.38 -14.33 3.38
CA PHE A 520 -7.00 -15.38 2.45
C PHE A 520 -8.09 -16.42 2.33
N GLU A 521 -8.24 -16.94 1.11
CA GLU A 521 -9.17 -18.02 0.79
C GLU A 521 -8.55 -19.36 1.25
N GLY A 522 -9.38 -20.38 1.43
CA GLY A 522 -8.87 -21.71 1.73
C GLY A 522 -8.02 -22.21 0.57
N SER A 523 -6.93 -22.90 0.86
CA SER A 523 -6.01 -23.39 -0.16
C SER A 523 -5.45 -24.76 0.19
N SER A 524 -4.66 -25.34 -0.72
CA SER A 524 -3.97 -26.61 -0.51
C SER A 524 -2.45 -26.44 -0.57
N ALA A 525 -1.78 -27.26 0.23
CA ALA A 525 -0.36 -27.55 0.14
C ALA A 525 -0.22 -28.99 -0.39
N SER A 526 0.74 -29.21 -1.27
CA SER A 526 1.00 -30.50 -1.90
C SER A 526 2.44 -30.90 -1.69
N LEU A 527 2.67 -32.19 -1.48
CA LEU A 527 4.00 -32.78 -1.38
C LEU A 527 4.20 -33.73 -2.54
N TRP A 528 5.42 -33.69 -3.06
CA TRP A 528 5.82 -34.37 -4.28
C TRP A 528 7.11 -35.15 -4.03
N TYR A 529 7.15 -36.34 -4.62
CA TYR A 529 8.33 -37.18 -4.70
C TYR A 529 8.69 -37.29 -6.18
N GLY A 530 9.82 -36.72 -6.57
CA GLY A 530 10.12 -36.45 -7.98
C GLY A 530 8.99 -35.64 -8.62
N GLU A 531 8.36 -36.19 -9.65
CA GLU A 531 7.25 -35.58 -10.40
C GLU A 531 5.85 -36.02 -9.91
N PHE A 532 5.77 -36.85 -8.88
CA PHE A 532 4.52 -37.47 -8.44
C PHE A 532 4.01 -36.90 -7.13
N LYS A 533 2.72 -36.53 -7.09
CA LYS A 533 2.07 -36.00 -5.89
C LYS A 533 1.79 -37.11 -4.88
N VAL A 534 2.53 -37.11 -3.78
CA VAL A 534 2.46 -38.12 -2.71
C VAL A 534 1.65 -37.69 -1.48
N GLY A 535 1.33 -36.39 -1.35
CA GLY A 535 0.54 -35.86 -0.24
C GLY A 535 -0.18 -34.56 -0.57
N GLU A 536 -1.29 -34.29 0.12
CA GLU A 536 -2.04 -33.04 0.01
C GLU A 536 -2.68 -32.70 1.36
N ALA A 537 -2.60 -31.42 1.75
CA ALA A 537 -3.31 -30.89 2.91
C ALA A 537 -4.01 -29.59 2.57
N LYS A 538 -5.25 -29.45 3.03
CA LYS A 538 -6.04 -28.24 2.86
C LYS A 538 -6.01 -27.42 4.15
N PHE A 539 -5.91 -26.10 4.01
CA PHE A 539 -6.07 -25.19 5.13
C PHE A 539 -7.21 -24.22 4.86
N ALA A 540 -7.98 -23.94 5.91
CA ALA A 540 -9.20 -23.15 5.85
C ALA A 540 -8.93 -21.68 5.52
N LYS A 541 -9.97 -21.01 5.01
CA LYS A 541 -9.98 -19.55 4.82
C LYS A 541 -9.67 -18.85 6.16
N GLY A 542 -8.97 -17.74 6.08
CA GLY A 542 -8.57 -17.03 7.29
C GLY A 542 -8.27 -15.56 7.06
N SER A 543 -7.84 -14.92 8.13
CA SER A 543 -7.53 -13.50 8.14
C SER A 543 -6.34 -13.20 9.03
N VAL A 544 -5.51 -12.26 8.58
CA VAL A 544 -4.35 -11.73 9.29
C VAL A 544 -4.52 -10.22 9.45
N LYS A 545 -4.46 -9.75 10.70
CA LYS A 545 -4.57 -8.31 11.04
C LYS A 545 -3.48 -7.49 10.34
N ALA A 546 -3.68 -6.18 10.24
CA ALA A 546 -2.69 -5.26 9.69
C ALA A 546 -1.34 -5.42 10.41
N ARG A 547 -0.25 -5.55 9.65
CA ARG A 547 1.12 -5.75 10.15
C ARG A 547 1.31 -6.97 11.09
N GLY A 548 0.33 -7.87 11.15
CA GLY A 548 0.34 -9.05 12.00
C GLY A 548 0.90 -10.29 11.31
N THR A 549 1.12 -11.33 12.10
CA THR A 549 1.51 -12.67 11.64
C THR A 549 0.50 -13.67 12.20
N ARG A 550 0.06 -14.62 11.38
CA ARG A 550 -0.77 -15.74 11.81
C ARG A 550 -0.01 -17.03 11.56
N LYS A 551 0.15 -17.84 12.61
CA LYS A 551 0.69 -19.18 12.55
C LYS A 551 -0.45 -20.17 12.30
N VAL A 552 -0.19 -21.19 11.49
CA VAL A 552 -1.15 -22.24 11.14
C VAL A 552 -0.40 -23.57 11.16
N ASN A 553 -0.96 -24.55 11.85
CA ASN A 553 -0.41 -25.89 11.92
C ASN A 553 -1.15 -26.78 10.91
N LEU A 554 -0.42 -27.58 10.14
CA LEU A 554 -0.99 -28.55 9.21
C LEU A 554 -0.40 -29.92 9.43
N SER A 555 -1.27 -30.92 9.46
CA SER A 555 -0.90 -32.33 9.41
C SER A 555 -1.10 -32.84 7.99
N ILE A 556 -0.08 -33.43 7.39
CA ILE A 556 -0.08 -33.88 6.00
C ILE A 556 0.29 -35.35 5.97
N GLU A 557 -0.57 -36.17 5.39
CA GLU A 557 -0.30 -37.58 5.15
C GLU A 557 0.40 -37.74 3.80
N VAL A 558 1.49 -38.49 3.80
CA VAL A 558 2.31 -38.78 2.62
C VAL A 558 2.34 -40.29 2.42
N ARG A 559 1.91 -40.75 1.24
CA ARG A 559 1.81 -42.19 0.94
C ARG A 559 2.45 -42.51 -0.42
N SER A 560 3.26 -43.58 -0.45
CA SER A 560 3.88 -44.08 -1.66
C SER A 560 2.92 -44.81 -2.60
N ASN A 561 1.73 -45.20 -2.14
CA ASN A 561 0.74 -45.91 -2.97
C ASN A 561 0.21 -45.09 -4.16
N ARG A 562 0.50 -43.78 -4.19
CA ARG A 562 0.20 -42.87 -5.31
C ARG A 562 1.30 -42.84 -6.37
N LEU A 563 2.41 -43.54 -6.15
CA LEU A 563 3.53 -43.64 -7.09
C LEU A 563 3.29 -44.80 -8.07
N PRO A 564 3.73 -44.67 -9.33
CA PRO A 564 3.74 -45.79 -10.28
C PRO A 564 4.54 -46.99 -9.76
N LYS A 565 4.16 -48.21 -10.14
CA LYS A 565 4.81 -49.45 -9.69
C LYS A 565 6.31 -49.48 -10.06
N ASP A 566 6.68 -48.96 -11.23
CA ASP A 566 8.07 -48.92 -11.71
C ASP A 566 8.97 -48.04 -10.82
N VAL A 567 8.43 -46.92 -10.31
CA VAL A 567 9.12 -46.02 -9.38
C VAL A 567 9.28 -46.65 -7.99
N GLN A 568 8.32 -47.48 -7.58
CA GLN A 568 8.37 -48.20 -6.29
C GLN A 568 9.39 -49.35 -6.30
N ILE A 569 9.63 -49.99 -7.45
CA ILE A 569 10.51 -51.16 -7.56
C ILE A 569 11.99 -50.75 -7.72
N GLY A 570 12.27 -49.61 -8.38
CA GLY A 570 13.63 -49.13 -8.63
C GLY A 570 14.09 -48.04 -7.64
N GLY A 571 13.86 -46.77 -8.02
CA GLY A 571 14.45 -45.60 -7.36
C GLY A 571 14.07 -45.47 -5.88
N LEU A 572 12.80 -45.68 -5.53
CA LEU A 572 12.32 -45.53 -4.15
C LEU A 572 12.95 -46.56 -3.19
N GLY A 573 13.18 -47.79 -3.65
CA GLY A 573 13.81 -48.84 -2.85
C GLY A 573 15.26 -48.49 -2.49
N SER A 574 16.01 -47.96 -3.44
CA SER A 574 17.40 -47.52 -3.22
C SER A 574 17.50 -46.36 -2.23
N GLU A 575 16.57 -45.40 -2.28
CA GLU A 575 16.51 -44.26 -1.35
C GLU A 575 16.03 -44.67 0.05
N ILE A 576 15.09 -45.61 0.15
CA ILE A 576 14.68 -46.16 1.45
C ILE A 576 15.86 -46.91 2.10
N ASN A 577 16.63 -47.66 1.31
CA ASN A 577 17.82 -48.38 1.80
C ASN A 577 18.96 -47.44 2.18
N SER A 578 19.15 -46.33 1.47
CA SER A 578 20.11 -45.28 1.86
C SER A 578 19.68 -44.55 3.14
N GLY A 579 18.37 -44.56 3.44
CA GLY A 579 17.78 -43.95 4.63
C GLY A 579 17.40 -42.48 4.46
N TYR A 580 17.43 -41.95 3.24
CA TYR A 580 17.15 -40.55 2.93
C TYR A 580 16.08 -40.45 1.83
N LEU A 581 15.02 -39.69 2.10
CA LEU A 581 13.92 -39.50 1.15
C LEU A 581 13.77 -38.02 0.78
N ASN A 582 14.01 -37.69 -0.49
CA ASN A 582 13.89 -36.33 -1.00
C ASN A 582 12.44 -35.99 -1.31
N ILE A 583 11.92 -34.93 -0.67
CA ILE A 583 10.55 -34.47 -0.88
C ILE A 583 10.55 -32.99 -1.22
N SER A 584 9.78 -32.63 -2.24
CA SER A 584 9.46 -31.25 -2.55
C SER A 584 8.04 -30.91 -2.11
N SER A 585 7.80 -29.65 -1.82
CA SER A 585 6.49 -29.16 -1.38
C SER A 585 6.15 -27.86 -2.10
N TYR A 586 4.90 -27.74 -2.50
CA TYR A 586 4.34 -26.54 -3.10
C TYR A 586 3.09 -26.12 -2.37
N ALA A 587 3.01 -24.85 -2.01
CA ALA A 587 1.83 -24.25 -1.43
C ALA A 587 1.58 -22.88 -2.07
N LYS A 588 0.32 -22.62 -2.44
CA LYS A 588 -0.14 -21.35 -3.01
C LYS A 588 -1.24 -20.78 -2.13
N ILE A 589 -1.22 -19.49 -1.88
CA ILE A 589 -2.24 -18.78 -1.09
C ILE A 589 -2.71 -17.56 -1.87
N SER A 590 -4.01 -17.50 -2.15
CA SER A 590 -4.67 -16.32 -2.72
C SER A 590 -5.49 -15.61 -1.65
N GLY A 591 -5.45 -14.28 -1.65
CA GLY A 591 -6.27 -13.47 -0.76
C GLY A 591 -6.44 -12.05 -1.22
N ARG A 592 -7.21 -11.28 -0.44
CA ARG A 592 -7.46 -9.85 -0.64
C ARG A 592 -6.96 -9.07 0.55
N VAL A 593 -6.15 -8.03 0.27
CA VAL A 593 -5.79 -7.02 1.26
C VAL A 593 -6.87 -5.95 1.25
N HIS A 594 -7.51 -5.74 2.39
CA HIS A 594 -8.52 -4.71 2.64
C HIS A 594 -7.88 -3.49 3.28
N LEU A 595 -7.63 -2.44 2.50
CA LEU A 595 -7.12 -1.16 2.99
C LEU A 595 -8.27 -0.20 3.29
N MET A 596 -8.32 0.28 4.54
CA MET A 596 -9.26 1.32 5.00
C MET A 596 -10.72 1.07 4.56
N ASN A 597 -11.13 -0.19 4.43
CA ASN A 597 -12.43 -0.63 3.88
C ASN A 597 -12.83 -0.14 2.47
N ILE A 598 -12.03 0.72 1.84
CA ILE A 598 -12.31 1.34 0.54
C ILE A 598 -11.68 0.55 -0.60
N MET A 599 -10.46 0.02 -0.40
CA MET A 599 -9.67 -0.58 -1.47
C MET A 599 -9.37 -2.06 -1.18
N LYS A 600 -9.76 -2.94 -2.11
CA LYS A 600 -9.51 -4.39 -2.04
C LYS A 600 -8.59 -4.77 -3.19
N LYS A 601 -7.36 -5.22 -2.89
CA LYS A 601 -6.39 -5.69 -3.89
C LYS A 601 -6.11 -7.17 -3.68
N ARG A 602 -6.24 -7.97 -4.73
CA ARG A 602 -5.88 -9.39 -4.69
C ARG A 602 -4.35 -9.52 -4.67
N LYS A 603 -3.87 -10.42 -3.83
CA LYS A 603 -2.47 -10.83 -3.77
C LYS A 603 -2.43 -12.34 -3.67
N THR A 604 -1.55 -12.92 -4.46
CA THR A 604 -1.24 -14.34 -4.44
C THR A 604 0.21 -14.46 -4.05
N ILE A 605 0.49 -15.43 -3.20
CA ILE A 605 1.83 -15.80 -2.76
C ILE A 605 1.94 -17.31 -2.88
N ASP A 606 3.09 -17.78 -3.27
CA ASP A 606 3.44 -19.18 -3.37
C ASP A 606 4.77 -19.42 -2.68
N MET A 607 5.02 -20.69 -2.35
CA MET A 607 6.23 -21.15 -1.68
C MET A 607 6.54 -22.54 -2.18
N ASN A 608 7.80 -22.73 -2.57
CA ASN A 608 8.37 -24.01 -2.94
C ASN A 608 9.43 -24.37 -1.90
N CYS A 609 9.34 -25.55 -1.29
CA CYS A 609 10.41 -26.03 -0.43
C CYS A 609 10.90 -27.42 -0.84
N THR A 610 12.20 -27.66 -0.68
CA THR A 610 12.82 -28.99 -0.78
C THR A 610 13.29 -29.40 0.61
N MET A 611 13.15 -30.68 0.94
CA MET A 611 13.54 -31.23 2.24
C MET A 611 13.93 -32.69 2.10
N VAL A 612 14.79 -33.16 3.01
CA VAL A 612 15.22 -34.55 3.08
C VAL A 612 14.68 -35.17 4.37
N LEU A 613 13.86 -36.21 4.25
CA LEU A 613 13.43 -36.99 5.41
C LEU A 613 14.50 -38.06 5.71
N VAL A 614 15.03 -38.05 6.93
CA VAL A 614 15.97 -39.06 7.40
C VAL A 614 15.17 -40.17 8.09
N LEU A 615 15.09 -41.33 7.44
CA LEU A 615 14.18 -42.41 7.86
C LEU A 615 14.58 -43.04 9.20
N LYS A 616 15.89 -43.21 9.45
CA LYS A 616 16.44 -43.81 10.68
C LYS A 616 16.11 -42.99 11.94
N ASN A 617 16.37 -41.69 11.91
CA ASN A 617 16.23 -40.81 13.06
C ASN A 617 14.89 -40.06 13.10
N LYS A 618 14.03 -40.23 12.08
CA LYS A 618 12.75 -39.53 11.93
C LYS A 618 12.90 -38.01 12.05
N THR A 619 13.94 -37.46 11.42
CA THR A 619 14.21 -36.02 11.36
C THR A 619 14.14 -35.48 9.95
N VAL A 620 14.07 -34.16 9.83
CA VAL A 620 14.11 -33.44 8.54
C VAL A 620 15.43 -32.69 8.45
N LYS A 621 16.14 -32.84 7.32
CA LYS A 621 17.37 -32.10 6.98
C LYS A 621 17.16 -31.29 5.70
N ASP A 622 18.07 -30.33 5.50
CA ASP A 622 18.20 -29.53 4.29
C ASP A 622 16.88 -28.89 3.81
N LEU A 623 16.08 -28.41 4.78
CA LEU A 623 14.85 -27.70 4.50
C LEU A 623 15.17 -26.32 3.90
N VAL A 624 14.99 -26.19 2.59
CA VAL A 624 15.22 -24.96 1.84
C VAL A 624 13.92 -24.52 1.18
N CYS A 625 13.51 -23.28 1.42
CA CYS A 625 12.29 -22.70 0.83
C CYS A 625 12.64 -21.46 -0.02
N LYS A 626 11.94 -21.31 -1.16
CA LYS A 626 12.04 -20.15 -2.06
C LYS A 626 10.75 -19.36 -2.11
#